data_AF-A0A933MWW1-F1
#
_entry.id   AF-A0A933MWW1-F1
#
_cell.length_a   1.000
_cell.length_b   1.000
_cell.length_c   1.000
_cell.angle_alpha   90.00
_cell.angle_beta   90.00
_cell.angle_gamma   90.00
#
_symmetry.space_group_name_H-M   'P 1'
#
loop_
_entity.id
_entity.type
_entity.pdbx_description
1 polymer ?
#
loop_
_entity_poly.entity_id
_entity_poly.type
_entity_poly.pdbx_seq_one_letter_code
_entity_poly.pdbx_strand_id
1 'polypeptide(L)'
;MELAQLPDRQLPDDKLEEYRRAYVELLGFVPPRIQARTDLLARVDPELLVMQEELRQHCMYPKCFDVKTTQLMLFGMLLMNLQDAAKLHAMGAYRAGASFEELSAVVNLAFLFRGLSAANLGAEVLQAIAKETQQ
;
A
#
# COMPACT_ATOMS: atom_id res chain seq x y z
N MET A 1 -20.88 -28.96 -1.75
CA MET A 1 -21.50 -27.62 -1.68
C MET A 1 -21.05 -26.90 -2.93
N GLU A 2 -21.94 -26.68 -3.89
CA GLU A 2 -21.61 -26.02 -5.15
C GLU A 2 -21.28 -24.55 -4.86
N LEU A 3 -20.11 -24.07 -5.28
CA LEU A 3 -19.75 -22.67 -5.12
C LEU A 3 -20.76 -21.85 -5.93
N ALA A 4 -21.38 -20.85 -5.31
CA ALA A 4 -22.27 -19.94 -6.02
C ALA A 4 -21.53 -19.34 -7.22
N GLN A 5 -22.12 -19.42 -8.42
CA GLN A 5 -21.56 -18.79 -9.61
C GLN A 5 -21.66 -17.27 -9.47
N LEU A 6 -20.56 -16.59 -9.76
CA LEU A 6 -20.54 -15.13 -9.87
C LEU A 6 -21.34 -14.70 -11.12
N PRO A 7 -21.96 -13.51 -11.11
CA PRO A 7 -22.63 -12.99 -12.29
C PRO A 7 -21.66 -12.79 -13.45
N ASP A 8 -22.21 -12.72 -14.66
CA ASP A 8 -21.44 -12.43 -15.85
C ASP A 8 -20.74 -11.07 -15.76
N ARG A 9 -19.58 -10.99 -16.39
CA ARG A 9 -18.80 -9.75 -16.42
C ARG A 9 -19.54 -8.73 -17.27
N GLN A 10 -19.70 -7.53 -16.73
CA GLN A 10 -20.36 -6.41 -17.40
C GLN A 10 -19.36 -5.50 -18.11
N LEU A 11 -18.12 -5.43 -17.60
CA LEU A 11 -17.03 -4.68 -18.24
C LEU A 11 -16.34 -5.50 -19.34
N PRO A 12 -16.09 -4.93 -20.53
CA PRO A 12 -15.28 -5.56 -21.57
C PRO A 12 -13.87 -5.97 -21.08
N ASP A 13 -13.36 -7.08 -21.62
CA ASP A 13 -12.06 -7.65 -21.21
C ASP A 13 -10.88 -6.70 -21.50
N ASP A 14 -10.93 -5.99 -22.61
CA ASP A 14 -9.91 -5.00 -22.99
C ASP A 14 -9.82 -3.85 -21.97
N LYS A 15 -10.97 -3.38 -21.46
CA LYS A 15 -11.02 -2.37 -20.41
C LYS A 15 -10.48 -2.86 -19.07
N LEU A 16 -10.78 -4.11 -18.72
CA LEU A 16 -10.24 -4.72 -17.50
C LEU A 16 -8.72 -4.87 -17.58
N GLU A 17 -8.20 -5.26 -18.74
CA GLU A 17 -6.76 -5.38 -18.98
C GLU A 17 -6.06 -4.01 -19.05
N GLU A 18 -6.74 -2.97 -19.52
CA GLU A 18 -6.23 -1.58 -19.45
C GLU A 18 -5.92 -1.18 -18.00
N TYR A 19 -6.85 -1.40 -17.06
CA TYR A 19 -6.61 -1.10 -15.63
C TYR A 19 -5.46 -1.92 -15.03
N ARG A 20 -5.36 -3.19 -15.44
CA ARG A 20 -4.33 -4.11 -14.94
C ARG A 20 -2.92 -3.77 -15.45
N ARG A 21 -2.81 -3.12 -16.61
CA ARG A 21 -1.54 -2.76 -17.23
C ARG A 21 -0.65 -1.91 -16.32
N ALA A 22 -1.22 -0.93 -15.62
CA ALA A 22 -0.47 -0.07 -14.70
C ALA A 22 0.24 -0.87 -13.58
N TYR A 23 -0.37 -1.97 -13.13
CA TYR A 23 0.24 -2.86 -12.14
C TYR A 23 1.37 -3.69 -12.74
N VAL A 24 1.19 -4.19 -13.97
CA VAL A 24 2.22 -4.96 -14.68
C VAL A 24 3.43 -4.09 -14.99
N GLU A 25 3.23 -2.84 -15.43
CA GLU A 25 4.31 -1.90 -15.69
C GLU A 25 5.14 -1.64 -14.41
N LEU A 26 4.45 -1.34 -13.30
CA LEU A 26 5.10 -1.03 -12.03
C LEU A 26 5.73 -2.27 -11.36
N LEU A 27 4.99 -3.38 -11.25
CA LEU A 27 5.34 -4.54 -10.42
C LEU A 27 5.81 -5.76 -11.22
N GLY A 28 5.58 -5.79 -12.53
CA GLY A 28 5.81 -6.95 -13.40
C GLY A 28 4.67 -7.97 -13.41
N PHE A 29 3.64 -7.79 -12.57
CA PHE A 29 2.47 -8.67 -12.47
C PHE A 29 1.29 -7.93 -11.83
N VAL A 30 0.08 -8.47 -11.95
CA VAL A 30 -1.09 -7.97 -11.23
C VAL A 30 -1.19 -8.70 -9.88
N PRO A 31 -1.18 -8.04 -8.71
CA PRO A 31 -1.28 -8.72 -7.42
C PRO A 31 -2.61 -9.48 -7.26
N PRO A 32 -2.65 -10.65 -6.57
CA PRO A 32 -3.87 -11.45 -6.43
C PRO A 32 -5.07 -10.70 -5.84
N ARG A 33 -4.84 -9.83 -4.84
CA ARG A 33 -5.91 -8.99 -4.26
C ARG A 33 -6.48 -7.97 -5.26
N ILE A 34 -5.64 -7.46 -6.16
CA ILE A 34 -6.06 -6.56 -7.24
C ILE A 34 -6.83 -7.33 -8.31
N GLN A 35 -6.36 -8.53 -8.69
CA GLN A 35 -7.08 -9.41 -9.60
C GLN A 35 -8.49 -9.71 -9.08
N ALA A 36 -8.59 -10.11 -7.80
CA ALA A 36 -9.86 -10.42 -7.15
C ALA A 36 -10.82 -9.21 -7.12
N ARG A 37 -10.34 -8.04 -6.69
CA ARG A 37 -11.17 -6.82 -6.65
C ARG A 37 -11.64 -6.42 -8.05
N THR A 38 -10.73 -6.38 -9.02
CA THR A 38 -11.05 -5.95 -10.39
C THR A 38 -11.98 -6.95 -11.09
N ASP A 39 -11.80 -8.26 -10.90
CA ASP A 39 -12.71 -9.27 -11.46
C ASP A 39 -14.11 -9.20 -10.84
N LEU A 40 -14.19 -9.09 -9.50
CA LEU A 40 -15.47 -9.02 -8.82
C LEU A 40 -16.25 -7.77 -9.21
N LEU A 41 -15.63 -6.59 -9.11
CA LEU A 41 -16.33 -5.33 -9.40
C LEU A 41 -16.70 -5.21 -10.89
N ALA A 42 -15.91 -5.76 -11.82
CA ALA A 42 -16.28 -5.82 -13.23
C ALA A 42 -17.60 -6.61 -13.48
N ARG A 43 -18.04 -7.43 -12.52
CA ARG A 43 -19.29 -8.21 -12.58
C ARG A 43 -20.42 -7.58 -11.78
N VAL A 44 -20.13 -7.03 -10.60
CA VAL A 44 -21.18 -6.59 -9.65
C VAL A 44 -21.37 -5.08 -9.58
N ASP A 45 -20.34 -4.29 -9.90
CA ASP A 45 -20.37 -2.83 -9.83
C ASP A 45 -19.25 -2.22 -10.73
N PRO A 46 -19.43 -2.27 -12.06
CA PRO A 46 -18.41 -1.81 -13.01
C PRO A 46 -18.21 -0.28 -12.96
N GLU A 47 -19.23 0.48 -12.56
CA GLU A 47 -19.13 1.93 -12.40
C GLU A 47 -18.19 2.29 -11.24
N LEU A 48 -18.33 1.62 -10.09
CA LEU A 48 -17.41 1.80 -8.98
C LEU A 48 -15.99 1.36 -9.31
N LEU A 49 -15.82 0.29 -10.10
CA LEU A 49 -14.49 -0.13 -10.55
C LEU A 49 -13.78 0.98 -11.33
N VAL A 50 -14.48 1.63 -12.27
CA VAL A 50 -13.94 2.75 -13.06
C VAL A 50 -13.52 3.89 -12.12
N MET A 51 -14.42 4.31 -11.23
CA MET A 51 -14.14 5.39 -10.27
C MET A 51 -12.92 5.06 -9.37
N GLN A 52 -12.81 3.82 -8.90
CA GLN A 52 -11.68 3.40 -8.07
C GLN A 52 -10.35 3.42 -8.83
N GLU A 53 -10.32 2.99 -10.09
CA GLU A 53 -9.08 2.95 -10.86
C GLU A 53 -8.63 4.34 -11.32
N GLU A 54 -9.57 5.22 -11.67
CA GLU A 54 -9.27 6.63 -11.97
C GLU A 54 -8.70 7.34 -10.73
N LEU A 55 -9.35 7.21 -9.58
CA LEU A 55 -8.88 7.80 -8.33
C LEU A 55 -7.52 7.23 -7.93
N ARG A 56 -7.34 5.91 -8.02
CA ARG A 56 -6.07 5.25 -7.73
C ARG A 56 -4.96 5.79 -8.63
N GLN A 57 -5.19 5.88 -9.94
CA GLN A 57 -4.18 6.36 -10.88
C GLN A 57 -3.83 7.82 -10.62
N HIS A 58 -4.83 8.67 -10.38
CA HIS A 58 -4.60 10.08 -10.04
C HIS A 58 -3.75 10.25 -8.77
N CYS A 59 -4.10 9.53 -7.71
CA CYS A 59 -3.39 9.63 -6.42
C CYS A 59 -2.00 8.95 -6.44
N MET A 60 -1.80 7.91 -7.25
CA MET A 60 -0.54 7.18 -7.34
C MET A 60 0.58 7.99 -8.01
N TYR A 61 0.24 8.97 -8.85
CA TYR A 61 1.21 9.74 -9.63
C TYR A 61 1.08 11.25 -9.38
N PRO A 62 1.36 11.73 -8.15
CA PRO A 62 1.32 13.16 -7.84
C PRO A 62 2.41 13.91 -8.64
N LYS A 63 2.08 15.09 -9.16
CA LYS A 63 2.98 15.87 -10.03
C LYS A 63 4.29 16.32 -9.36
N CYS A 64 4.34 16.32 -8.03
CA CYS A 64 5.49 16.80 -7.26
C CYS A 64 6.50 15.70 -6.87
N PHE A 65 6.18 14.42 -7.09
CA PHE A 65 7.08 13.31 -6.76
C PHE A 65 7.26 12.39 -7.96
N ASP A 66 8.47 11.86 -8.11
CA ASP A 66 8.71 10.77 -9.05
C ASP A 66 8.15 9.44 -8.51
N VAL A 67 8.09 8.42 -9.37
CA VAL A 67 7.58 7.10 -9.00
C VAL A 67 8.40 6.49 -7.87
N LYS A 68 9.72 6.66 -7.87
CA LYS A 68 10.61 6.10 -6.84
C LYS A 68 10.27 6.66 -5.46
N THR A 69 10.18 7.99 -5.34
CA THR A 69 9.83 8.70 -4.11
C THR A 69 8.45 8.28 -3.62
N THR A 70 7.42 8.25 -4.50
CA THR A 70 6.08 7.82 -4.08
C THR A 70 6.07 6.37 -3.57
N GLN A 71 6.77 5.44 -4.24
CA GLN A 71 6.81 4.05 -3.80
C GLN A 71 7.58 3.86 -2.48
N LEU A 72 8.68 4.59 -2.25
CA LEU A 72 9.40 4.58 -0.97
C LEU A 72 8.54 5.10 0.18
N MET A 73 7.75 6.16 -0.07
CA MET A 73 6.80 6.68 0.93
C MET A 73 5.73 5.64 1.27
N LEU A 74 5.11 5.02 0.25
CA LEU A 74 4.09 3.98 0.45
C LEU A 74 4.66 2.74 1.15
N PHE A 75 5.89 2.34 0.82
CA PHE A 75 6.60 1.27 1.52
C PHE A 75 6.71 1.59 3.02
N GLY A 76 7.20 2.78 3.38
CA GLY A 76 7.30 3.21 4.77
C GLY A 76 5.96 3.27 5.50
N MET A 77 4.94 3.89 4.90
CA MET A 77 3.60 4.04 5.49
C MET A 77 2.97 2.69 5.84
N LEU A 78 3.07 1.70 4.94
CA LEU A 78 2.51 0.37 5.15
C LEU A 78 3.37 -0.45 6.14
N LEU A 79 4.69 -0.28 6.09
CA LEU A 79 5.63 -0.97 6.98
C LEU A 79 5.43 -0.55 8.44
N MET A 80 5.10 0.71 8.71
CA MET A 80 4.77 1.19 10.07
C MET A 80 3.64 0.39 10.73
N ASN A 81 2.73 -0.15 9.92
CA ASN A 81 1.60 -0.98 10.36
C ASN A 81 1.81 -2.48 10.09
N LEU A 82 3.03 -2.89 9.70
CA LEU A 82 3.38 -4.28 9.37
C LEU A 82 2.45 -4.92 8.32
N GLN A 83 1.99 -4.13 7.35
CA GLN A 83 1.06 -4.59 6.34
C GLN A 83 1.80 -5.34 5.22
N ASP A 84 1.32 -6.53 4.83
CA ASP A 84 1.91 -7.35 3.75
C ASP A 84 2.10 -6.59 2.43
N ALA A 85 1.23 -5.61 2.17
CA ALA A 85 1.29 -4.76 1.00
C ALA A 85 2.59 -3.94 0.91
N ALA A 86 3.30 -3.72 2.02
CA ALA A 86 4.61 -3.06 2.06
C ALA A 86 5.60 -3.70 1.07
N LYS A 87 5.56 -5.04 0.93
CA LYS A 87 6.41 -5.77 -0.04
C LYS A 87 6.19 -5.32 -1.49
N LEU A 88 4.93 -5.03 -1.87
CA LEU A 88 4.62 -4.59 -3.23
C LEU A 88 5.21 -3.22 -3.52
N HIS A 89 5.17 -2.32 -2.53
CA HIS A 89 5.72 -0.97 -2.70
C HIS A 89 7.24 -0.94 -2.61
N ALA A 90 7.88 -1.80 -1.82
CA ALA A 90 9.32 -2.00 -1.89
C ALA A 90 9.76 -2.50 -3.28
N MET A 91 9.02 -3.45 -3.87
CA MET A 91 9.28 -3.92 -5.24
C MET A 91 9.06 -2.82 -6.29
N GLY A 92 7.97 -2.05 -6.17
CA GLY A 92 7.69 -0.92 -7.04
C GLY A 92 8.78 0.15 -6.98
N ALA A 93 9.28 0.47 -5.78
CA ALA A 93 10.39 1.40 -5.59
C ALA A 93 11.67 0.87 -6.25
N TYR A 94 12.02 -0.40 -6.03
CA TYR A 94 13.19 -1.03 -6.63
C TYR A 94 13.14 -0.99 -8.16
N ARG A 95 12.00 -1.34 -8.77
CA ARG A 95 11.80 -1.29 -10.22
C ARG A 95 11.82 0.15 -10.77
N ALA A 96 11.46 1.13 -9.95
CA ALA A 96 11.60 2.55 -10.25
C ALA A 96 13.03 3.10 -10.00
N GLY A 97 14.00 2.22 -9.70
CA GLY A 97 15.41 2.58 -9.57
C GLY A 97 15.88 2.85 -8.13
N ALA A 98 15.10 2.49 -7.10
CA ALA A 98 15.60 2.52 -5.73
C ALA A 98 16.67 1.45 -5.50
N SER A 99 17.72 1.84 -4.79
CA SER A 99 18.77 0.96 -4.29
C SER A 99 18.33 0.20 -3.03
N PHE A 100 19.07 -0.86 -2.66
CA PHE A 100 18.84 -1.54 -1.38
C PHE A 100 19.19 -0.66 -0.19
N GLU A 101 20.11 0.29 -0.36
CA GLU A 101 20.46 1.32 0.61
C GLU A 101 19.26 2.26 0.88
N GLU A 102 18.58 2.73 -0.16
CA GLU A 102 17.36 3.54 -0.01
C GLU A 102 16.22 2.75 0.65
N LEU A 103 16.01 1.49 0.25
CA LEU A 103 15.01 0.61 0.86
C LEU A 103 15.32 0.36 2.35
N SER A 104 16.59 0.08 2.68
CA SER A 104 17.03 -0.11 4.06
C SER A 104 16.91 1.18 4.87
N ALA A 105 17.15 2.35 4.28
CA ALA A 105 16.93 3.64 4.93
C ALA A 105 15.45 3.82 5.35
N VAL A 106 14.49 3.42 4.51
CA VAL A 106 13.06 3.43 4.88
C VAL A 106 12.78 2.48 6.06
N VAL A 107 13.39 1.29 6.10
CA VAL A 107 13.27 0.37 7.24
C VAL A 107 13.83 0.99 8.52
N ASN A 108 15.00 1.65 8.44
CA ASN A 108 15.63 2.31 9.59
C ASN A 108 14.77 3.46 10.11
N LEU A 109 14.14 4.24 9.22
CA LEU A 109 13.20 5.29 9.60
C LEU A 109 11.96 4.72 10.29
N ALA A 110 11.42 3.60 9.80
CA ALA A 110 10.30 2.91 10.45
C ALA A 110 10.68 2.38 11.84
N PHE A 111 11.86 1.76 11.98
CA PHE A 111 12.39 1.33 13.28
C PHE A 111 12.52 2.51 14.24
N LEU A 112 13.12 3.62 13.79
CA LEU A 112 13.31 4.83 14.61
C LEU A 112 11.98 5.33 15.19
N PHE A 113 10.97 5.50 14.34
CA PHE A 113 9.68 6.03 14.80
C PHE A 113 8.87 5.05 15.63
N ARG A 114 9.00 3.74 15.40
CA ARG A 114 8.39 2.73 16.27
C ARG A 114 9.07 2.68 17.63
N GLY A 115 10.40 2.63 17.66
CA GLY A 115 11.21 2.49 18.87
C GLY A 115 11.22 3.75 19.74
N LEU A 116 11.48 4.92 19.14
CA LEU A 116 11.48 6.18 19.91
C LEU A 116 10.10 6.55 20.42
N SER A 117 9.02 6.27 19.68
CA SER A 117 7.66 6.53 20.19
C SER A 117 7.37 5.71 21.45
N ALA A 118 7.80 4.44 21.49
CA ALA A 118 7.67 3.61 22.67
C ALA A 118 8.54 4.12 23.83
N ALA A 119 9.78 4.53 23.56
CA ALA A 119 10.67 5.08 24.58
C ALA A 119 10.12 6.38 25.19
N ASN A 120 9.62 7.29 24.36
CA ASN A 120 9.05 8.56 24.79
C ASN A 120 7.79 8.35 25.65
N LEU A 121 6.84 7.55 25.16
CA LEU A 121 5.63 7.23 25.92
C LEU A 121 5.95 6.51 27.23
N GLY A 122 6.88 5.55 27.20
CA GLY A 122 7.31 4.83 28.40
C GLY A 122 7.90 5.79 29.44
N ALA A 123 8.75 6.73 29.02
CA ALA A 123 9.33 7.72 29.92
C ALA A 123 8.27 8.65 30.54
N GLU A 124 7.26 9.05 29.77
CA GLU A 124 6.12 9.84 30.27
C GLU A 124 5.32 9.06 31.33
N VAL A 125 4.97 7.80 31.04
CA VAL A 125 4.22 6.93 31.97
C VAL A 125 4.98 6.73 33.27
N LEU A 126 6.29 6.45 33.22
CA LEU A 126 7.10 6.26 34.42
C LEU A 126 7.19 7.53 35.27
N GLN A 127 7.29 8.69 34.64
CA GLN A 127 7.26 9.98 35.35
C GLN A 127 5.91 10.24 36.02
N ALA A 128 4.80 9.89 35.37
CA ALA A 128 3.46 10.01 35.94
C ALA A 128 3.31 9.13 37.21
N ILE A 129 3.72 7.86 37.14
CA ILE A 129 3.70 6.94 38.30
C ILE A 129 4.54 7.48 39.45
N ALA A 130 5.76 7.97 39.18
CA ALA A 130 6.62 8.53 40.21
C ALA A 130 6.01 9.75 40.91
N LYS A 131 5.26 10.58 40.17
CA LYS A 131 4.58 11.77 40.72
C LYS A 131 3.36 11.40 41.57
N GLU A 132 2.58 10.41 41.14
CA GLU A 132 1.37 9.95 41.85
C GLU A 132 1.72 9.22 43.15
N THR A 133 2.82 8.47 43.17
CA THR A 133 3.27 7.70 44.35
C THR A 133 3.94 8.52 45.45
N GLN A 134 4.22 9.81 45.20
CA GLN A 134 4.79 10.73 46.19
C GLN A 134 3.73 11.55 46.96
N GLN A 135 2.44 11.38 46.65
CA GLN A 135 1.29 12.00 47.33
C GLN A 135 0.69 11.05 48.36
#